data_AF-A0A2V9RBU5-F1
#
_entry.id   AF-A0A2V9RBU5-F1
#
_cell.length_a   1.000
_cell.length_b   1.000
_cell.length_c   1.000
_cell.angle_alpha   90.00
_cell.angle_beta   90.00
_cell.angle_gamma   90.00
#
_symmetry.space_group_name_H-M   'P 1'
#
loop_
_entity.id
_entity.type
_entity.pdbx_description
1 polymer ?
#
loop_
_entity_poly.entity_id
_entity_poly.type
_entity_poly.pdbx_seq_one_letter_code
_entity_poly.pdbx_strand_id
1 'polypeptide(L)'
;MRLVTLSDARLRLALFALLILHPEWGPYVDSQVRELAEPTRTDLQGLYAAAVYLQRLWQTRLGFYLGRFEVLPNLYSSQLGLPAAEERHGKTGLHALSTWQTHRSPYPFNWLASYNKLINLLFEQLKMEAKQHESTSAR
;
A
#
# COMPACT_ATOMS: atom_id res chain seq x y z
N MET A 1 11.06 6.36 -11.75
CA MET A 1 10.57 5.12 -11.11
C MET A 1 9.76 4.29 -12.12
N ARG A 2 10.40 3.34 -12.81
CA ARG A 2 9.89 2.65 -14.03
C ARG A 2 8.83 1.55 -13.76
N LEU A 3 8.35 1.42 -12.53
CA LEU A 3 7.47 0.33 -12.08
C LEU A 3 5.99 0.59 -12.39
N VAL A 4 5.56 1.85 -12.42
CA VAL A 4 4.14 2.21 -12.67
C VAL A 4 3.75 1.96 -14.13
N THR A 5 4.71 2.02 -15.05
CA THR A 5 4.53 1.78 -16.49
C THR A 5 4.57 0.29 -16.87
N LEU A 6 4.86 -0.61 -15.92
CA LEU A 6 4.89 -2.05 -16.19
C LEU A 6 3.46 -2.60 -16.14
N SER A 7 3.08 -3.30 -17.21
CA SER A 7 1.75 -3.85 -17.44
C SER A 7 1.33 -4.88 -16.38
N ASP A 8 2.27 -5.48 -15.63
CA ASP A 8 1.97 -6.51 -14.64
C ASP A 8 1.37 -5.90 -13.36
N ALA A 9 0.10 -6.26 -13.09
CA ALA A 9 -0.61 -5.88 -11.88
C ALA A 9 0.16 -6.27 -10.60
N ARG A 10 0.94 -7.36 -10.61
CA ARG A 10 1.74 -7.80 -9.45
C ARG A 10 2.88 -6.86 -9.12
N LEU A 11 3.53 -6.28 -10.13
CA LEU A 11 4.58 -5.27 -9.95
C LEU A 11 4.00 -3.95 -9.43
N ARG A 12 2.82 -3.56 -9.91
CA ARG A 12 2.08 -2.40 -9.37
C ARG A 12 1.65 -2.61 -7.93
N LEU A 13 1.28 -3.84 -7.56
CA LEU A 13 0.93 -4.17 -6.20
C LEU A 13 2.16 -4.30 -5.27
N ALA A 14 3.35 -4.63 -5.77
CA ALA A 14 4.57 -4.59 -4.95
C ALA A 14 4.88 -3.17 -4.43
N LEU A 15 4.39 -2.14 -5.13
CA LEU A 15 4.60 -0.74 -4.75
C LEU A 15 4.05 -0.40 -3.37
N PHE A 16 2.87 -0.87 -2.99
CA PHE A 16 2.34 -0.52 -1.67
C PHE A 16 3.13 -1.21 -0.54
N ALA A 17 3.62 -2.45 -0.76
CA ALA A 17 4.46 -3.13 0.23
C ALA A 17 5.75 -2.34 0.46
N LEU A 18 6.33 -1.83 -0.63
CA LEU A 18 7.50 -0.97 -0.59
C LEU A 18 7.23 0.34 0.16
N LEU A 19 6.07 0.97 -0.06
CA LEU A 19 5.67 2.19 0.66
C LEU A 19 5.38 1.95 2.14
N ILE A 20 4.89 0.76 2.51
CA ILE A 20 4.68 0.38 3.91
C ILE A 20 6.03 0.20 4.62
N LEU A 21 7.01 -0.39 3.93
CA LEU A 21 8.36 -0.62 4.46
C LEU A 21 9.23 0.65 4.45
N HIS A 22 9.00 1.54 3.49
CA HIS A 22 9.73 2.81 3.32
C HIS A 22 8.75 4.00 3.22
N PRO A 23 8.08 4.38 4.33
CA PRO A 23 7.14 5.50 4.34
C PRO A 23 7.77 6.84 3.94
N GLU A 24 9.09 6.98 4.13
CA GLU A 24 9.88 8.15 3.75
C GLU A 24 9.85 8.43 2.23
N TRP A 25 9.39 7.47 1.42
CA TRP A 25 9.20 7.66 -0.02
C TRP A 25 7.88 8.36 -0.37
N GLY A 26 7.00 8.61 0.61
CA GLY A 26 5.73 9.30 0.40
C GLY A 26 5.84 10.63 -0.36
N PRO A 27 6.73 11.56 0.04
CA PRO A 27 6.95 12.81 -0.69
C PRO A 27 7.42 12.61 -2.14
N TYR A 28 8.22 11.57 -2.40
CA TYR A 28 8.66 11.25 -3.75
C TYR A 28 7.49 10.78 -4.62
N VAL A 29 6.57 9.97 -4.08
CA VAL A 29 5.35 9.59 -4.81
C VAL A 29 4.53 10.82 -5.19
N ASP A 30 4.38 11.80 -4.29
CA ASP A 30 3.66 13.04 -4.59
C ASP A 30 4.30 13.83 -5.74
N SER A 31 5.63 13.97 -5.73
CA SER A 31 6.33 14.61 -6.86
C SER A 31 6.07 13.89 -8.20
N GLN A 32 6.06 12.56 -8.19
CA GLN A 32 5.85 11.77 -9.41
C GLN A 32 4.40 11.82 -9.90
N VAL A 33 3.41 11.82 -8.98
CA VAL A 33 1.99 11.98 -9.34
C VAL A 33 1.75 13.27 -10.12
N ARG A 34 2.43 14.37 -9.75
CA ARG A 34 2.29 15.67 -10.43
C ARG A 34 2.81 15.66 -11.87
N GLU A 35 3.82 14.85 -12.16
CA GLU A 35 4.46 14.76 -13.49
C GLU A 35 3.77 13.78 -14.43
N LEU A 36 3.03 12.81 -13.91
CA LEU A 36 2.38 11.77 -14.71
C LEU A 36 1.12 12.28 -15.40
N ALA A 37 0.85 11.78 -16.61
CA ALA A 37 -0.42 11.99 -17.31
C ALA A 37 -1.49 10.98 -16.85
N GLU A 38 -2.76 11.29 -17.12
CA GLU A 38 -3.84 10.32 -16.99
C GLU A 38 -3.72 9.21 -18.04
N PRO A 39 -4.13 7.94 -17.74
CA PRO A 39 -4.73 7.46 -16.49
C PRO A 39 -3.70 7.05 -15.41
N THR A 40 -2.40 7.05 -15.74
CA THR A 40 -1.32 6.55 -14.89
C THR A 40 -1.19 7.30 -13.58
N ARG A 41 -1.47 8.62 -13.59
CA ARG A 41 -1.56 9.45 -12.40
C ARG A 41 -2.58 8.89 -11.41
N THR A 42 -3.82 8.69 -11.86
CA THR A 42 -4.91 8.20 -11.02
C THR A 42 -4.63 6.78 -10.50
N ASP A 43 -4.00 5.91 -11.30
CA ASP A 43 -3.58 4.58 -10.86
C ASP A 43 -2.57 4.65 -9.70
N LEU A 44 -1.56 5.52 -9.81
CA LEU A 44 -0.55 5.71 -8.76
C LEU A 44 -1.17 6.27 -7.47
N GLN A 45 -2.09 7.22 -7.59
CA GLN A 45 -2.84 7.76 -6.44
C GLN A 45 -3.64 6.66 -5.73
N GLY A 46 -4.30 5.78 -6.48
CA GLY A 46 -5.03 4.63 -5.94
C GLY A 46 -4.12 3.64 -5.22
N LEU A 47 -2.95 3.30 -5.81
CA LEU A 47 -1.96 2.42 -5.17
C LEU A 47 -1.40 3.03 -3.89
N TYR A 48 -1.12 4.33 -3.89
CA TYR A 48 -0.69 5.04 -2.69
C TYR A 48 -1.77 5.02 -1.60
N ALA A 49 -3.03 5.31 -1.96
CA ALA A 49 -4.15 5.23 -1.03
C ALA A 49 -4.31 3.82 -0.44
N ALA A 50 -4.10 2.77 -1.23
CA ALA A 50 -4.09 1.39 -0.73
C ALA A 50 -3.01 1.18 0.34
N ALA A 51 -1.80 1.69 0.12
CA ALA A 51 -0.71 1.63 1.10
C ALA A 51 -1.10 2.32 2.41
N VAL A 52 -1.67 3.53 2.34
CA VAL A 52 -2.13 4.29 3.53
C VAL A 52 -3.18 3.49 4.30
N TYR A 53 -4.23 3.00 3.62
CA TYR A 53 -5.29 2.24 4.29
C TYR A 53 -4.79 0.92 4.88
N LEU A 54 -3.93 0.19 4.18
CA LEU A 54 -3.33 -1.04 4.70
C LEU A 54 -2.42 -0.76 5.90
N GLN A 55 -1.63 0.31 5.86
CA GLN A 55 -0.76 0.69 6.97
C GLN A 55 -1.58 1.03 8.23
N ARG A 56 -2.72 1.73 8.07
CA ARG A 56 -3.65 2.01 9.17
C ARG A 56 -4.32 0.74 9.69
N LEU A 57 -4.80 -0.11 8.79
CA LEU A 57 -5.52 -1.33 9.14
C LEU A 57 -4.66 -2.30 9.92
N TRP A 58 -3.38 -2.36 9.58
CA TRP A 58 -2.44 -3.30 10.16
C TRP A 58 -1.40 -2.65 11.08
N GLN A 59 -1.63 -1.41 11.52
CA GLN A 59 -0.67 -0.60 12.26
C GLN A 59 -0.05 -1.34 13.45
N THR A 60 -0.88 -1.99 14.27
CA THR A 60 -0.42 -2.75 15.45
C THR A 60 0.48 -3.92 15.06
N ARG A 61 0.09 -4.69 14.03
CA ARG A 61 0.85 -5.85 13.59
C ARG A 61 2.15 -5.43 12.90
N LEU A 62 2.13 -4.36 12.12
CA LEU A 62 3.32 -3.76 11.54
C LEU A 62 4.29 -3.29 12.61
N GLY A 63 3.79 -2.65 13.68
CA GLY A 63 4.63 -2.19 14.79
C GLY A 63 5.33 -3.31 15.54
N PHE A 64 4.76 -4.51 15.58
CA PHE A 64 5.42 -5.69 16.16
C PHE A 64 6.67 -6.11 15.37
N TYR A 65 6.62 -6.05 14.04
CA TYR A 65 7.72 -6.49 13.18
C TYR A 65 8.71 -5.38 12.82
N LEU A 66 8.21 -4.16 12.62
CA LEU A 66 9.00 -3.00 12.16
C LEU A 66 9.44 -2.08 13.31
N GLY A 67 8.93 -2.29 14.53
CA GLY A 67 9.15 -1.38 15.64
C GLY A 67 8.46 -0.04 15.44
N ARG A 68 9.17 1.06 15.71
CA ARG A 68 8.67 2.41 15.39
C ARG A 68 8.87 2.68 13.90
N PHE A 69 7.78 2.94 13.19
CA PHE A 69 7.80 3.29 11.77
C PHE A 69 7.00 4.57 11.53
N GLU A 70 7.35 5.28 10.46
CA GLU A 70 6.66 6.49 10.06
C GLU A 70 5.29 6.18 9.44
N VAL A 71 4.33 7.00 9.77
CA VAL A 71 2.96 6.89 9.28
C VAL A 71 2.86 7.60 7.92
N LEU A 72 2.47 6.86 6.88
CA LEU A 72 2.19 7.42 5.56
C LEU A 72 1.08 8.48 5.66
N PRO A 73 1.27 9.69 5.10
CA PRO A 73 0.26 10.72 5.11
C PRO A 73 -0.90 10.38 4.16
N ASN A 74 -2.11 10.82 4.53
CA ASN A 74 -3.30 10.62 3.71
C ASN A 74 -3.42 11.72 2.64
N LEU A 75 -2.75 11.54 1.49
CA LEU A 75 -2.67 12.57 0.44
C LEU A 75 -3.85 12.58 -0.53
N TYR A 76 -4.40 11.42 -0.89
CA TYR A 76 -5.29 11.31 -2.05
C TYR A 76 -6.72 10.87 -1.76
N SER A 77 -7.06 10.44 -0.53
CA SER A 77 -8.43 9.95 -0.24
C SER A 77 -9.50 10.97 -0.62
N SER A 78 -9.34 12.23 -0.20
CA SER A 78 -10.29 13.31 -0.53
C SER A 78 -10.37 13.56 -2.04
N GLN A 79 -9.25 13.53 -2.76
CA GLN A 79 -9.22 13.76 -4.21
C GLN A 79 -9.94 12.63 -4.97
N LEU A 80 -9.82 11.39 -4.49
CA LEU A 80 -10.44 10.22 -5.09
C LEU A 80 -11.90 10.01 -4.66
N GLY A 81 -12.44 10.88 -3.79
CA GLY A 81 -13.79 10.74 -3.23
C GLY A 81 -13.93 9.54 -2.27
N LEU A 82 -12.83 9.18 -1.59
CA LEU A 82 -12.75 8.03 -0.70
C LEU A 82 -12.85 8.45 0.78
N PRO A 83 -13.30 7.55 1.68
CA PRO A 83 -13.28 7.77 3.12
C PRO A 83 -11.89 8.13 3.66
N ALA A 84 -11.85 8.89 4.77
CA ALA A 84 -10.60 9.21 5.45
C ALA A 84 -9.87 7.94 5.94
N ALA A 85 -8.54 7.98 5.97
CA ALA A 85 -7.72 6.83 6.36
C ALA A 85 -7.87 6.42 7.83
N GLU A 86 -8.31 7.35 8.66
CA GLU A 86 -8.52 7.18 10.09
C GLU A 86 -9.85 6.44 10.37
N GLU A 87 -10.80 6.50 9.44
CA GLU A 87 -12.11 5.89 9.61
C GLU A 87 -12.00 4.36 9.66
N ARG A 88 -12.45 3.78 10.78
CA ARG A 88 -12.34 2.34 11.08
C ARG A 88 -10.95 1.78 10.79
N HIS A 89 -9.91 2.55 11.13
CA HIS A 89 -8.51 2.19 10.90
C HIS A 89 -8.22 1.86 9.43
N GLY A 90 -8.77 2.61 8.48
CA GLY A 90 -8.55 2.43 7.05
C GLY A 90 -9.36 1.30 6.43
N LYS A 91 -10.12 0.51 7.20
CA LYS A 91 -10.95 -0.58 6.67
C LYS A 91 -12.02 -0.06 5.72
N THR A 92 -12.76 0.99 6.09
CA THR A 92 -13.82 1.56 5.22
C THR A 92 -13.20 2.06 3.92
N GLY A 93 -12.09 2.80 4.02
CA GLY A 93 -11.37 3.33 2.86
C GLY A 93 -10.84 2.25 1.92
N LEU A 94 -10.27 1.17 2.46
CA LEU A 94 -9.76 0.05 1.64
C LEU A 94 -10.88 -0.63 0.84
N HIS A 95 -12.04 -0.85 1.47
CA HIS A 95 -13.21 -1.40 0.78
C HIS A 95 -13.71 -0.43 -0.31
N ALA A 96 -13.89 0.85 0.01
CA ALA A 96 -14.32 1.86 -0.96
C ALA A 96 -13.35 1.99 -2.14
N LEU A 97 -12.04 1.98 -1.87
CA LEU A 97 -10.98 2.01 -2.89
C LEU A 97 -11.07 0.80 -3.81
N SER A 98 -11.27 -0.41 -3.26
CA SER A 98 -11.39 -1.62 -4.08
C SER A 98 -12.57 -1.56 -5.04
N THR A 99 -13.71 -1.01 -4.60
CA THR A 99 -14.88 -0.77 -5.46
C THR A 99 -14.57 0.28 -6.52
N TRP A 100 -13.96 1.41 -6.11
CA TRP A 100 -13.56 2.48 -7.02
C TRP A 100 -12.60 2.00 -8.12
N GLN A 101 -11.61 1.16 -7.81
CA GLN A 101 -10.69 0.60 -8.80
C GLN A 101 -11.37 -0.43 -9.71
N THR A 102 -12.30 -1.22 -9.17
CA THR A 102 -13.05 -2.21 -9.96
C THR A 102 -13.91 -1.51 -11.03
N HIS A 103 -14.58 -0.41 -10.69
CA HIS A 103 -15.39 0.36 -11.66
C HIS A 103 -14.56 0.98 -12.79
N ARG A 104 -13.26 1.21 -12.59
CA ARG A 104 -12.35 1.80 -13.57
C ARG A 104 -11.61 0.77 -14.44
N SER A 105 -11.61 -0.49 -14.02
CA SER A 105 -10.93 -1.56 -14.74
C SER A 105 -11.86 -2.18 -15.78
N PRO A 106 -11.44 -2.31 -17.05
CA PRO A 106 -12.23 -3.01 -18.06
C PRO A 106 -12.35 -4.53 -17.80
N TYR A 107 -11.51 -5.06 -16.90
CA TYR A 107 -11.52 -6.48 -16.52
C TYR A 107 -11.84 -6.66 -15.03
N PRO A 108 -12.62 -7.69 -14.68
CA PRO A 108 -12.91 -8.00 -13.28
C PRO A 108 -11.60 -8.38 -12.57
N PHE A 109 -11.20 -7.54 -11.61
CA PHE A 109 -10.04 -7.78 -10.77
C PHE A 109 -10.41 -7.59 -9.31
N ASN A 110 -10.18 -8.61 -8.48
CA ASN A 110 -10.48 -8.54 -7.06
C ASN A 110 -9.36 -7.82 -6.30
N TRP A 111 -9.42 -6.49 -6.30
CA TRP A 111 -8.45 -5.62 -5.64
C TRP A 111 -8.32 -5.93 -4.15
N LEU A 112 -9.45 -6.05 -3.44
CA LEU A 112 -9.45 -6.30 -2.00
C LEU A 112 -8.76 -7.62 -1.64
N ALA A 113 -9.11 -8.71 -2.34
CA ALA A 113 -8.46 -10.01 -2.12
C ALA A 113 -6.97 -9.94 -2.44
N SER A 114 -6.58 -9.20 -3.49
CA SER A 114 -5.17 -9.02 -3.87
C SER A 114 -4.38 -8.26 -2.81
N TYR A 115 -4.93 -7.17 -2.27
CA TYR A 115 -4.33 -6.43 -1.15
C TYR A 115 -4.15 -7.30 0.08
N ASN A 116 -5.20 -8.04 0.47
CA ASN A 116 -5.14 -8.95 1.61
C ASN A 116 -4.12 -10.07 1.42
N LYS A 117 -4.03 -10.66 0.22
CA LYS A 117 -3.04 -11.69 -0.09
C LYS A 117 -1.62 -11.17 0.07
N LEU A 118 -1.36 -9.97 -0.43
CA LEU A 118 -0.03 -9.40 -0.43
C LEU A 118 0.42 -8.86 0.92
N ILE A 119 -0.47 -8.28 1.72
CA ILE A 119 -0.11 -7.90 3.09
C ILE A 119 0.19 -9.16 3.93
N ASN A 120 -0.51 -10.27 3.68
CA ASN A 120 -0.18 -11.54 4.31
C ASN A 120 1.19 -12.06 3.88
N LEU A 121 1.54 -11.97 2.58
CA LEU A 121 2.88 -12.31 2.10
C LEU A 121 3.96 -11.44 2.74
N LEU A 122 3.71 -10.13 2.88
CA LEU A 122 4.61 -9.22 3.59
C LEU A 122 4.84 -9.67 5.05
N PHE A 123 3.77 -10.05 5.76
CA PHE A 123 3.92 -10.54 7.13
C PHE A 123 4.69 -11.86 7.23
N GLU A 124 4.50 -12.78 6.29
CA GLU A 124 5.29 -14.01 6.28
C GLU A 124 6.77 -13.71 6.02
N GLN A 125 7.09 -12.76 5.14
CA GLN A 125 8.46 -12.30 4.92
C GLN A 125 9.08 -11.71 6.20
N LEU A 126 8.40 -10.76 6.84
CA LEU A 126 8.87 -10.13 8.09
C LEU A 126 9.08 -11.14 9.22
N LYS A 127 8.20 -12.15 9.30
CA LYS A 127 8.32 -13.23 10.28
C LYS A 127 9.55 -14.12 10.01
N MET A 128 9.87 -14.40 8.75
CA MET A 128 11.08 -15.16 8.40
C MET A 128 12.34 -14.38 8.75
N GLU A 129 12.36 -13.07 8.45
CA GLU A 129 13.49 -12.19 8.79
C GLU A 129 13.71 -12.10 10.31
N ALA A 130 12.65 -11.88 11.09
CA ALA A 130 12.74 -11.83 12.55
C ALA A 130 13.37 -13.10 13.16
N LYS A 131 12.95 -14.29 12.68
CA LYS A 131 13.51 -15.58 13.12
C LYS A 131 14.99 -15.75 12.78
N GLN A 132 15.42 -15.26 11.61
CA GLN A 132 16.82 -15.30 11.20
C GLN A 132 17.69 -14.42 12.10
N HIS A 133 17.21 -13.22 12.45
CA HIS A 133 17.92 -12.31 13.35
C HIS A 133 18.07 -12.91 14.76
N GLU A 134 17.03 -13.53 15.33
CA GLU A 134 17.11 -14.24 16.62
C GLU A 134 18.13 -15.38 16.60
N SER A 135 18.17 -16.16 15.52
CA SER A 135 19.08 -17.30 15.38
C SER A 135 20.54 -16.88 15.23
N THR A 136 20.79 -15.69 14.69
CA THR A 136 22.15 -15.15 14.46
C THR A 136 22.68 -14.44 15.71
N SER A 137 21.81 -13.83 16.51
CA SER A 137 22.19 -13.13 17.74
C SER A 137 22.40 -14.05 18.96
N ALA A 138 22.02 -15.33 18.84
CA ALA A 138 22.20 -16.36 19.88
C ALA A 138 23.46 -17.23 19.70
N ARG A 139 24.33 -16.90 18.72
CA ARG A 139 25.64 -17.52 18.49
C ARG A 139 26.75 -16.56 18.85
#